data_AF-A0A7C2R190-F1
#
_entry.id   AF-A0A7C2R190-F1
#
_cell.length_a   1.000
_cell.length_b   1.000
_cell.length_c   1.000
_cell.angle_alpha   90.00
_cell.angle_beta   90.00
_cell.angle_gamma   90.00
#
_symmetry.space_group_name_H-M   'P 1'
#
loop_
_entity.id
_entity.type
_entity.pdbx_description
1 polymer ?
#
loop_
_entity_poly.entity_id
_entity_poly.type
_entity_poly.pdbx_seq_one_letter_code
_entity_poly.pdbx_strand_id
1 'polypeptide(L)'
;MNPDLSAFLRHWPYEPGEIKARKIRDAQGEEKLQMRVDLGVLQMEMRGRPDGQRPFGYESYCDYHQARLERYVEEHGDGSGFVLSPEECSQLRLESLQYYYRYLSLYALADYGGVCRDTEHNLALFDLVRTYADEEEDRFLLEQYRPYVIMMHTRARAHLRLKDQEAHKALEDLIAGINRIQAFFEEMGQRSLSEECEEVALLREMAEEILRAVPQDPLGPLRDEMKAAVAREDYERA
;
A
#
# COMPACT_ATOMS: atom_id res chain seq x y z
N MET A 1 -5.72 -15.30 -32.87
CA MET A 1 -5.58 -15.68 -31.45
C MET A 1 -6.91 -16.25 -31.01
N ASN A 2 -6.95 -17.41 -30.33
CA ASN A 2 -8.19 -17.93 -29.77
C ASN A 2 -8.47 -17.17 -28.45
N PRO A 3 -9.61 -16.46 -28.30
CA PRO A 3 -9.92 -15.73 -27.07
C PRO A 3 -10.31 -16.67 -25.91
N ASP A 4 -10.49 -17.97 -26.15
CA ASP A 4 -10.83 -18.95 -25.13
C ASP A 4 -9.68 -19.15 -24.12
N LEU A 5 -9.89 -18.64 -22.90
CA LEU A 5 -8.95 -18.77 -21.78
C LEU A 5 -9.01 -20.14 -21.10
N SER A 6 -9.96 -21.02 -21.44
CA SER A 6 -10.21 -22.27 -20.71
C SER A 6 -8.99 -23.17 -20.59
N ALA A 7 -8.19 -23.28 -21.66
CA ALA A 7 -6.96 -24.06 -21.63
C ALA A 7 -5.95 -23.46 -20.64
N PHE A 8 -5.76 -22.14 -20.67
CA PHE A 8 -4.85 -21.44 -19.78
C PHE A 8 -5.28 -21.54 -18.31
N LEU A 9 -6.57 -21.34 -18.01
CA LEU A 9 -7.11 -21.38 -16.65
C LEU A 9 -7.08 -22.79 -16.04
N ARG A 10 -7.23 -23.86 -16.84
CA ARG A 10 -7.10 -25.25 -16.34
C ARG A 10 -5.69 -25.59 -15.83
N HIS A 11 -4.66 -25.00 -16.41
CA HIS A 11 -3.27 -25.23 -15.99
C HIS A 11 -2.85 -24.37 -14.80
N TRP A 12 -3.68 -23.40 -14.42
CA TRP A 12 -3.42 -22.53 -13.28
C TRP A 12 -4.69 -22.31 -12.46
N PRO A 13 -5.09 -23.31 -11.64
CA PRO A 13 -6.33 -23.27 -10.89
C PRO A 13 -6.33 -22.13 -9.86
N TYR A 14 -7.50 -21.54 -9.68
CA TYR A 14 -7.75 -20.56 -8.62
C TYR A 14 -7.90 -21.28 -7.28
N GLU A 15 -7.32 -20.72 -6.23
CA GLU A 15 -7.41 -21.22 -4.85
C GLU A 15 -7.98 -20.11 -3.97
N PRO A 16 -9.22 -20.26 -3.46
CA PRO A 16 -9.82 -19.26 -2.57
C PRO A 16 -8.96 -19.03 -1.33
N GLY A 17 -8.70 -17.76 -1.01
CA GLY A 17 -7.90 -17.37 0.15
C GLY A 17 -6.39 -17.31 -0.10
N GLU A 18 -5.90 -17.80 -1.24
CA GLU A 18 -4.48 -17.75 -1.58
C GLU A 18 -4.19 -16.79 -2.74
N ILE A 19 -3.19 -15.92 -2.55
CA ILE A 19 -2.70 -15.04 -3.62
C ILE A 19 -1.78 -15.83 -4.52
N LYS A 20 -2.30 -16.24 -5.68
CA LYS A 20 -1.50 -16.86 -6.74
C LYS A 20 -0.99 -15.82 -7.72
N ALA A 21 0.29 -15.51 -7.63
CA ALA A 21 0.98 -14.63 -8.57
C ALA A 21 2.19 -15.32 -9.21
N ARG A 22 2.62 -14.84 -10.38
CA ARG A 22 3.86 -15.26 -11.03
C ARG A 22 4.40 -14.18 -11.96
N LYS A 23 5.70 -14.22 -12.22
CA LYS A 23 6.35 -13.44 -13.29
C LYS A 23 6.39 -14.25 -14.58
N ILE A 24 6.10 -13.61 -15.70
CA ILE A 24 6.23 -14.20 -17.04
C ILE A 24 7.04 -13.24 -17.94
N ARG A 25 7.45 -13.72 -19.11
CA ARG A 25 7.95 -12.85 -20.19
C ARG A 25 6.93 -12.81 -21.31
N ASP A 26 6.68 -11.62 -21.85
CA ASP A 26 5.82 -11.46 -23.04
C ASP A 26 6.58 -11.82 -24.34
N ALA A 27 5.93 -11.60 -25.48
CA ALA A 27 6.51 -11.89 -26.80
C ALA A 27 7.72 -11.00 -27.14
N GLN A 28 7.87 -9.87 -26.46
CA GLN A 28 8.97 -8.92 -26.59
C GLN A 28 10.11 -9.23 -25.61
N GLY A 29 9.90 -10.17 -24.68
CA GLY A 29 10.86 -10.56 -23.66
C GLY A 29 10.76 -9.74 -22.37
N GLU A 30 9.82 -8.81 -22.30
CA GLU A 30 9.59 -7.94 -21.14
C GLU A 30 8.91 -8.70 -20.01
N GLU A 31 9.34 -8.45 -18.78
CA GLU A 31 8.76 -9.09 -17.60
C GLU A 31 7.36 -8.53 -17.31
N LYS A 32 6.38 -9.42 -17.13
CA LYS A 32 5.01 -9.08 -16.70
C LYS A 32 4.68 -9.82 -15.41
N LEU A 33 3.80 -9.24 -14.62
CA LEU A 33 3.20 -9.89 -13.48
C LEU A 33 1.86 -10.49 -13.87
N GLN A 34 1.58 -11.72 -13.44
CA GLN A 34 0.25 -12.29 -13.54
C GLN A 34 -0.28 -12.62 -12.15
N MET A 35 -1.57 -12.34 -11.92
CA MET A 35 -2.32 -12.71 -10.73
C MET A 35 -3.52 -13.56 -11.13
N ARG A 36 -3.71 -14.71 -10.48
CA ARG A 36 -4.91 -15.53 -10.64
C ARG A 36 -6.03 -14.97 -9.76
N VAL A 37 -7.15 -14.62 -10.39
CA VAL A 37 -8.43 -14.26 -9.74
C VAL A 37 -9.44 -15.36 -10.02
N ASP A 38 -10.65 -15.34 -9.43
CA ASP A 38 -11.61 -16.45 -9.56
C ASP A 38 -11.87 -16.88 -11.03
N LEU A 39 -12.45 -15.98 -11.81
CA LEU A 39 -12.87 -16.26 -13.19
C LEU A 39 -11.87 -15.78 -14.26
N GLY A 40 -10.64 -15.43 -13.87
CA GLY A 40 -9.66 -14.94 -14.84
C GLY A 40 -8.24 -14.77 -14.32
N VAL A 41 -7.46 -14.01 -15.08
CA VAL A 41 -6.09 -13.63 -14.72
C VAL A 41 -5.92 -12.15 -15.03
N LEU A 42 -5.32 -11.43 -14.09
CA LEU A 42 -4.81 -10.09 -14.32
C LEU A 42 -3.39 -10.22 -14.81
N GLN A 43 -3.05 -9.56 -15.91
CA GLN A 43 -1.68 -9.40 -16.37
C GLN A 43 -1.34 -7.92 -16.28
N MET A 44 -0.26 -7.60 -15.58
CA MET A 44 0.14 -6.25 -15.23
C MET A 44 1.59 -5.98 -15.61
N GLU A 45 1.87 -4.73 -15.94
CA GLU A 45 3.24 -4.22 -16.08
C GLU A 45 3.98 -4.24 -14.74
N MET A 46 5.27 -4.58 -14.78
CA MET A 46 6.12 -4.59 -13.58
C MET A 46 6.44 -3.19 -13.05
N ARG A 47 6.35 -2.18 -13.91
CA ARG A 47 6.67 -0.77 -13.63
C ARG A 47 5.66 0.14 -14.35
N GLY A 48 5.59 1.40 -13.95
CA GLY A 48 4.57 2.31 -14.46
C GLY A 48 3.18 1.95 -13.95
N ARG A 49 2.14 2.41 -14.66
CA ARG A 49 0.76 2.02 -14.38
C ARG A 49 0.54 0.54 -14.72
N PRO A 50 -0.15 -0.26 -13.88
CA PRO A 50 -0.26 -1.70 -14.06
C PRO A 50 -0.89 -2.16 -15.38
N ASP A 51 -1.82 -1.41 -15.98
CA ASP A 51 -2.42 -1.70 -17.29
C ASP A 51 -1.55 -1.26 -18.49
N GLY A 52 -0.40 -0.63 -18.23
CA GLY A 52 0.51 -0.09 -19.26
C GLY A 52 0.00 1.15 -19.98
N GLN A 53 -1.14 1.72 -19.57
CA GLN A 53 -1.66 2.95 -20.16
C GLN A 53 -0.88 4.17 -19.67
N ARG A 54 -0.94 5.25 -20.47
CA ARG A 54 -0.32 6.54 -20.17
C ARG A 54 -1.34 7.67 -20.29
N PRO A 55 -2.20 7.88 -19.28
CA PRO A 55 -3.27 8.87 -19.36
C PRO A 55 -2.69 10.27 -19.55
N PHE A 56 -3.17 10.97 -20.58
CA PHE A 56 -2.67 12.30 -20.97
C PHE A 56 -1.14 12.38 -21.19
N GLY A 57 -0.48 11.25 -21.48
CA GLY A 57 0.97 11.15 -21.66
C GLY A 57 1.78 10.95 -20.36
N TYR A 58 1.12 11.01 -19.20
CA TYR A 58 1.72 10.77 -17.89
C TYR A 58 1.82 9.27 -17.59
N GLU A 59 2.60 8.90 -16.59
CA GLU A 59 2.72 7.50 -16.17
C GLU A 59 1.40 7.00 -15.55
N SER A 60 0.73 7.83 -14.76
CA SER A 60 -0.55 7.52 -14.10
C SER A 60 -1.50 8.73 -14.04
N TYR A 61 -2.76 8.53 -13.63
CA TYR A 61 -3.66 9.63 -13.32
C TYR A 61 -3.17 10.43 -12.12
N CYS A 62 -2.61 9.77 -11.09
CA CYS A 62 -2.04 10.47 -9.94
C CYS A 62 -0.93 11.44 -10.39
N ASP A 63 0.00 11.00 -11.24
CA ASP A 63 1.08 11.86 -11.77
C ASP A 63 0.52 13.04 -12.59
N TYR A 64 -0.51 12.78 -13.41
CA TYR A 64 -1.16 13.82 -14.19
C TYR A 64 -1.79 14.90 -13.30
N HIS A 65 -2.51 14.49 -12.25
CA HIS A 65 -3.19 15.42 -11.35
C HIS A 65 -2.20 16.14 -10.42
N GLN A 66 -1.11 15.50 -10.00
CA GLN A 66 -0.01 16.17 -9.29
C GLN A 66 0.63 17.25 -10.16
N ALA A 67 0.94 16.96 -11.43
CA ALA A 67 1.48 17.97 -12.35
C ALA A 67 0.47 19.09 -12.68
N ARG A 68 -0.84 18.84 -12.58
CA ARG A 68 -1.86 19.89 -12.67
C ARG A 68 -1.90 20.76 -11.42
N LEU A 69 -1.81 20.15 -10.25
CA LEU A 69 -1.75 20.86 -8.97
C LEU A 69 -0.51 21.75 -8.90
N GLU A 70 0.66 21.25 -9.29
CA GLU A 70 1.91 22.02 -9.33
C GLU A 70 1.76 23.28 -10.19
N ARG A 71 1.25 23.14 -11.43
CA ARG A 71 0.98 24.29 -12.31
C ARG A 71 -0.04 25.26 -11.72
N TYR A 72 -1.09 24.74 -11.08
CA TYR A 72 -2.09 25.58 -10.42
C TYR A 72 -1.45 26.42 -9.31
N VAL A 73 -0.60 25.81 -8.47
CA VAL A 73 0.13 26.47 -7.39
C VAL A 73 1.12 27.51 -7.94
N GLU A 74 1.82 27.21 -9.02
CA GLU A 74 2.71 28.17 -9.68
C GLU A 74 1.97 29.44 -10.16
N GLU A 75 0.74 29.27 -10.65
CA GLU A 75 -0.09 30.36 -11.16
C GLU A 75 -0.83 31.14 -10.07
N HIS A 76 -1.27 30.47 -9.00
CA HIS A 76 -2.18 31.03 -7.98
C HIS A 76 -1.53 31.23 -6.59
N GLY A 77 -0.31 30.72 -6.38
CA GLY A 77 0.45 30.82 -5.14
C GLY A 77 0.19 29.69 -4.13
N ASP A 78 -1.00 29.08 -4.15
CA ASP A 78 -1.35 27.90 -3.34
C ASP A 78 -2.36 26.98 -4.05
N GLY A 79 -2.67 25.84 -3.42
CA GLY A 79 -3.58 24.83 -3.96
C GLY A 79 -5.05 25.01 -3.57
N SER A 80 -5.43 26.07 -2.84
CA SER A 80 -6.74 26.16 -2.16
C SER A 80 -7.95 26.15 -3.10
N GLY A 81 -7.78 26.56 -4.37
CA GLY A 81 -8.83 26.50 -5.39
C GLY A 81 -8.71 25.34 -6.38
N PHE A 82 -7.72 24.46 -6.21
CA PHE A 82 -7.61 23.25 -7.01
C PHE A 82 -8.65 22.22 -6.55
N VAL A 83 -9.38 21.65 -7.50
CA VAL A 83 -10.40 20.63 -7.21
C VAL A 83 -10.32 19.46 -8.17
N LEU A 84 -10.63 18.28 -7.66
CA LEU A 84 -10.86 17.05 -8.42
C LEU A 84 -12.36 16.79 -8.48
N SER A 85 -12.85 16.66 -9.71
CA SER A 85 -14.24 16.29 -9.98
C SER A 85 -14.51 14.82 -9.60
N PRO A 86 -15.80 14.43 -9.42
CA PRO A 86 -16.16 13.05 -9.10
C PRO A 86 -15.67 12.01 -10.12
N GLU A 87 -15.60 12.38 -11.40
CA GLU A 87 -15.07 11.52 -12.46
C GLU A 87 -13.55 11.31 -12.31
N GLU A 88 -12.80 12.36 -11.97
CA GLU A 88 -11.35 12.25 -11.72
C GLU A 88 -11.06 11.44 -10.46
N CYS A 89 -11.86 11.62 -9.40
CA CYS A 89 -11.82 10.77 -8.21
C CYS A 89 -12.10 9.29 -8.55
N SER A 90 -13.08 9.02 -9.42
CA SER A 90 -13.39 7.67 -9.90
C SER A 90 -12.21 7.03 -10.64
N GLN A 91 -11.54 7.78 -11.51
CA GLN A 91 -10.35 7.32 -12.24
C GLN A 91 -9.18 7.00 -11.30
N LEU A 92 -8.97 7.83 -10.27
CA LEU A 92 -7.96 7.61 -9.23
C LEU A 92 -8.29 6.37 -8.36
N ARG A 93 -9.57 6.13 -8.04
CA ARG A 93 -9.98 4.89 -7.32
C ARG A 93 -9.68 3.64 -8.13
N LEU A 94 -10.01 3.64 -9.42
CA LEU A 94 -9.72 2.51 -10.32
C LEU A 94 -8.22 2.30 -10.52
N GLU A 95 -7.43 3.37 -10.50
CA GLU A 95 -5.98 3.29 -10.47
C GLU A 95 -5.47 2.62 -9.20
N SER A 96 -5.87 3.11 -8.02
CA SER A 96 -5.48 2.55 -6.73
C SER A 96 -5.75 1.05 -6.63
N LEU A 97 -6.87 0.58 -7.18
CA LEU A 97 -7.24 -0.84 -7.22
C LEU A 97 -6.28 -1.68 -8.08
N GLN A 98 -5.78 -1.13 -9.18
CA GLN A 98 -4.80 -1.82 -10.01
C GLN A 98 -3.45 -1.96 -9.30
N TYR A 99 -2.99 -0.88 -8.65
CA TYR A 99 -1.78 -0.92 -7.84
C TYR A 99 -1.94 -1.86 -6.65
N TYR A 100 -3.13 -1.95 -6.05
CA TYR A 100 -3.47 -2.94 -5.03
C TYR A 100 -3.21 -4.38 -5.49
N TYR A 101 -3.78 -4.78 -6.63
CA TYR A 101 -3.55 -6.13 -7.15
C TYR A 101 -2.08 -6.39 -7.46
N ARG A 102 -1.36 -5.36 -7.95
CA ARG A 102 0.06 -5.49 -8.24
C ARG A 102 0.90 -5.65 -6.98
N TYR A 103 0.77 -4.79 -5.98
CA TYR A 103 1.58 -4.89 -4.77
C TYR A 103 1.24 -6.13 -3.95
N LEU A 104 0.00 -6.59 -3.96
CA LEU A 104 -0.38 -7.84 -3.30
C LEU A 104 0.32 -9.04 -3.93
N SER A 105 0.35 -9.05 -5.27
CA SER A 105 1.05 -10.07 -6.06
C SER A 105 2.57 -10.01 -5.87
N LEU A 106 3.15 -8.81 -5.80
CA LEU A 106 4.57 -8.60 -5.55
C LEU A 106 4.96 -9.03 -4.13
N TYR A 107 4.10 -8.78 -3.14
CA TYR A 107 4.31 -9.23 -1.78
C TYR A 107 4.35 -10.76 -1.70
N ALA A 108 3.41 -11.46 -2.36
CA ALA A 108 3.40 -12.92 -2.45
C ALA A 108 4.65 -13.50 -3.14
N LEU A 109 5.32 -12.71 -3.99
CA LEU A 109 6.56 -13.09 -4.68
C LEU A 109 7.84 -12.58 -3.98
N ALA A 110 7.71 -12.01 -2.76
CA ALA A 110 8.80 -11.40 -2.01
C ALA A 110 9.55 -10.27 -2.76
N ASP A 111 8.89 -9.62 -3.73
CA ASP A 111 9.41 -8.44 -4.43
C ASP A 111 9.04 -7.17 -3.65
N TYR A 112 9.61 -7.04 -2.45
CA TYR A 112 9.24 -6.00 -1.49
C TYR A 112 9.58 -4.58 -1.97
N GLY A 113 10.57 -4.42 -2.85
CA GLY A 113 10.89 -3.12 -3.46
C GLY A 113 9.73 -2.61 -4.33
N GLY A 114 9.11 -3.51 -5.09
CA GLY A 114 7.91 -3.15 -5.85
C GLY A 114 6.68 -2.88 -4.97
N VAL A 115 6.54 -3.59 -3.84
CA VAL A 115 5.47 -3.33 -2.85
C VAL A 115 5.61 -1.93 -2.26
N CYS A 116 6.81 -1.53 -1.84
CA CYS A 116 7.05 -0.17 -1.32
C CYS A 116 6.65 0.90 -2.33
N ARG A 117 7.13 0.79 -3.57
CA ARG A 117 6.81 1.74 -4.65
C ARG A 117 5.30 1.86 -4.88
N ASP A 118 4.60 0.74 -5.01
CA ASP A 118 3.18 0.74 -5.34
C ASP A 118 2.30 1.19 -4.16
N THR A 119 2.71 0.91 -2.92
CA THR A 119 2.01 1.40 -1.72
C THR A 119 2.26 2.90 -1.48
N GLU A 120 3.46 3.40 -1.77
CA GLU A 120 3.75 4.84 -1.78
C GLU A 120 2.89 5.58 -2.81
N HIS A 121 2.73 5.02 -4.01
CA HIS A 121 1.82 5.53 -5.04
C HIS A 121 0.39 5.67 -4.52
N ASN A 122 -0.14 4.59 -3.93
CA ASN A 122 -1.49 4.62 -3.38
C ASN A 122 -1.65 5.63 -2.24
N LEU A 123 -0.66 5.77 -1.35
CA LEU A 123 -0.73 6.75 -0.26
C LEU A 123 -0.70 8.19 -0.79
N ALA A 124 0.15 8.48 -1.80
CA ALA A 124 0.18 9.79 -2.45
C ALA A 124 -1.14 10.10 -3.17
N LEU A 125 -1.75 9.09 -3.80
CA LEU A 125 -3.07 9.20 -4.41
C LEU A 125 -4.15 9.48 -3.36
N PHE A 126 -4.12 8.81 -2.21
CA PHE A 126 -5.08 9.04 -1.13
C PHE A 126 -4.95 10.45 -0.58
N ASP A 127 -3.72 10.93 -0.37
CA ASP A 127 -3.47 12.30 0.07
C ASP A 127 -4.04 13.33 -0.92
N LEU A 128 -3.81 13.11 -2.23
CA LEU A 128 -4.34 13.97 -3.28
C LEU A 128 -5.88 14.01 -3.27
N VAL A 129 -6.55 12.86 -3.20
CA VAL A 129 -8.03 12.80 -3.18
C VAL A 129 -8.59 13.41 -1.90
N ARG A 130 -8.04 13.08 -0.74
CA ARG A 130 -8.47 13.61 0.57
C ARG A 130 -8.41 15.13 0.62
N THR A 131 -7.36 15.72 0.03
CA THR A 131 -7.17 17.18 0.05
C THR A 131 -8.00 17.92 -0.99
N TYR A 132 -8.14 17.38 -2.20
CA TYR A 132 -8.64 18.16 -3.34
C TYR A 132 -9.94 17.64 -3.97
N ALA A 133 -10.53 16.54 -3.51
CA ALA A 133 -11.85 16.15 -4.02
C ALA A 133 -12.90 17.25 -3.72
N ASP A 134 -13.73 17.55 -4.72
CA ASP A 134 -14.80 18.55 -4.61
C ASP A 134 -15.90 18.08 -3.66
N GLU A 135 -16.26 16.80 -3.75
CA GLU A 135 -17.27 16.17 -2.89
C GLU A 135 -16.64 15.58 -1.62
N GLU A 136 -17.29 15.82 -0.48
CA GLU A 136 -16.84 15.32 0.82
C GLU A 136 -16.81 13.78 0.88
N GLU A 137 -17.76 13.11 0.25
CA GLU A 137 -17.80 11.64 0.18
C GLU A 137 -16.52 11.08 -0.46
N ASP A 138 -16.11 11.64 -1.60
CA ASP A 138 -14.90 11.23 -2.31
C ASP A 138 -13.63 11.38 -1.46
N ARG A 139 -13.56 12.39 -0.58
CA ARG A 139 -12.41 12.62 0.32
C ARG A 139 -12.19 11.47 1.30
N PHE A 140 -13.25 10.76 1.68
CA PHE A 140 -13.20 9.73 2.71
C PHE A 140 -13.28 8.30 2.17
N LEU A 141 -13.77 8.10 0.94
CA LEU A 141 -13.95 6.76 0.35
C LEU A 141 -12.68 5.90 0.34
N LEU A 142 -11.51 6.52 0.09
CA LEU A 142 -10.22 5.80 0.07
C LEU A 142 -9.56 5.68 1.44
N GLU A 143 -9.94 6.54 2.40
CA GLU A 143 -9.30 6.61 3.71
C GLU A 143 -9.53 5.34 4.54
N GLN A 144 -10.65 4.64 4.33
CA GLN A 144 -10.91 3.35 4.96
C GLN A 144 -9.83 2.28 4.66
N TYR A 145 -9.10 2.43 3.54
CA TYR A 145 -8.03 1.50 3.13
C TYR A 145 -6.65 1.96 3.59
N ARG A 146 -6.50 3.19 4.10
CA ARG A 146 -5.20 3.77 4.46
C ARG A 146 -4.44 2.95 5.50
N PRO A 147 -5.06 2.46 6.61
CA PRO A 147 -4.36 1.58 7.57
C PRO A 147 -3.73 0.36 6.89
N TYR A 148 -4.50 -0.31 6.02
CA TYR A 148 -4.04 -1.48 5.28
C TYR A 148 -2.85 -1.16 4.37
N VAL A 149 -2.90 -0.06 3.61
CA VAL A 149 -1.80 0.32 2.72
C VAL A 149 -0.54 0.67 3.52
N ILE A 150 -0.67 1.36 4.66
CA ILE A 150 0.45 1.64 5.58
C ILE A 150 1.06 0.34 6.10
N MET A 151 0.23 -0.62 6.51
CA MET A 151 0.71 -1.92 7.01
C MET A 151 1.46 -2.70 5.95
N MET A 152 0.94 -2.79 4.72
CA MET A 152 1.64 -3.45 3.60
C MET A 152 2.97 -2.78 3.28
N HIS A 153 3.00 -1.45 3.23
CA HIS A 153 4.22 -0.67 3.02
C HIS A 153 5.26 -0.99 4.09
N THR A 154 4.84 -0.94 5.36
CA THR A 154 5.70 -1.14 6.54
C THR A 154 6.28 -2.56 6.57
N ARG A 155 5.47 -3.59 6.28
CA ARG A 155 5.96 -4.98 6.20
C ARG A 155 6.99 -5.16 5.09
N ALA A 156 6.73 -4.61 3.91
CA ALA A 156 7.68 -4.68 2.79
C ALA A 156 9.01 -3.99 3.13
N ARG A 157 8.93 -2.80 3.73
CA ARG A 157 10.08 -2.06 4.26
C ARG A 157 10.90 -2.89 5.26
N ALA A 158 10.23 -3.48 6.26
CA ALA A 158 10.87 -4.32 7.25
C ALA A 158 11.57 -5.54 6.62
N HIS A 159 10.95 -6.22 5.65
CA HIS A 159 11.60 -7.32 4.93
C HIS A 159 12.85 -6.89 4.15
N LEU A 160 12.84 -5.71 3.52
CA LEU A 160 14.03 -5.18 2.85
C LEU A 160 15.17 -4.95 3.86
N ARG A 161 14.87 -4.33 5.01
CA ARG A 161 15.85 -4.13 6.10
C ARG A 161 16.42 -5.44 6.62
N LEU A 162 15.57 -6.45 6.83
CA LEU A 162 16.00 -7.77 7.28
C LEU A 162 16.91 -8.47 6.28
N LYS A 163 16.63 -8.34 4.97
CA LYS A 163 17.50 -8.84 3.91
C LYS A 163 18.91 -8.23 3.97
N ASP A 164 19.00 -6.95 4.35
CA ASP A 164 20.24 -6.21 4.52
C ASP A 164 20.87 -6.39 5.93
N GLN A 165 20.33 -7.31 6.75
CA GLN A 165 20.76 -7.57 8.13
C GLN A 165 20.59 -6.36 9.08
N GLU A 166 19.71 -5.42 8.74
CA GLU A 166 19.43 -4.21 9.49
C GLU A 166 18.22 -4.37 10.43
N ALA A 167 18.25 -5.36 11.31
CA ALA A 167 17.10 -5.68 12.17
C ALA A 167 16.63 -4.51 13.07
N HIS A 168 17.56 -3.65 13.53
CA HIS A 168 17.21 -2.44 14.28
C HIS A 168 16.34 -1.48 13.45
N LYS A 169 16.71 -1.22 12.19
CA LYS A 169 15.93 -0.36 11.29
C LYS A 169 14.60 -0.99 10.90
N ALA A 170 14.53 -2.32 10.82
CA ALA A 170 13.26 -3.01 10.60
C ALA A 170 12.29 -2.75 11.75
N LEU A 171 12.76 -2.77 12.99
CA LEU A 171 11.96 -2.45 14.18
C LEU A 171 11.56 -0.97 14.22
N GLU A 172 12.48 -0.05 13.91
CA GLU A 172 12.17 1.38 13.79
C GLU A 172 11.07 1.63 12.74
N ASP A 173 11.20 1.02 11.55
CA ASP A 173 10.19 1.11 10.48
C ASP A 173 8.83 0.56 10.97
N LEU A 174 8.81 -0.56 11.70
CA LEU A 174 7.57 -1.17 12.26
C LEU A 174 6.90 -0.28 13.31
N ILE A 175 7.67 0.27 14.26
CA ILE A 175 7.16 1.20 15.28
C ILE A 175 6.59 2.46 14.62
N ALA A 176 7.30 3.03 13.64
CA ALA A 176 6.83 4.18 12.89
C ALA A 176 5.52 3.87 12.13
N GLY A 177 5.40 2.68 11.53
CA GLY A 177 4.17 2.23 10.86
C GLY A 177 2.98 2.12 11.82
N ILE A 178 3.17 1.51 12.99
CA ILE A 178 2.14 1.41 14.05
C ILE A 178 1.69 2.80 14.49
N ASN A 179 2.64 3.69 14.81
CA ASN A 179 2.34 5.05 15.24
C ASN A 179 1.59 5.84 14.16
N ARG A 180 1.93 5.63 12.88
CA ARG A 180 1.24 6.28 11.75
C ARG A 180 -0.22 5.82 11.61
N ILE A 181 -0.50 4.53 11.81
CA ILE A 181 -1.87 4.01 11.78
C ILE A 181 -2.67 4.54 12.98
N GLN A 182 -2.08 4.54 14.17
CA GLN A 182 -2.72 5.08 15.38
C GLN A 182 -3.04 6.58 15.23
N ALA A 183 -2.08 7.37 14.72
CA ALA A 183 -2.29 8.79 14.46
C ALA A 183 -3.43 9.05 13.46
N PHE A 184 -3.54 8.22 12.41
CA PHE A 184 -4.65 8.31 11.46
C PHE A 184 -6.02 8.14 12.15
N PHE A 185 -6.18 7.12 13.01
CA PHE A 185 -7.44 6.92 13.73
C PHE A 185 -7.73 8.04 14.75
N GLU A 186 -6.69 8.61 15.38
CA GLU A 186 -6.83 9.78 16.25
C GLU A 186 -7.32 11.00 15.46
N GLU A 187 -6.74 11.27 14.29
CA GLU A 187 -7.17 12.35 13.37
C GLU A 187 -8.63 12.18 12.92
N MET A 188 -9.06 10.93 12.70
CA MET A 188 -10.44 10.59 12.33
C MET A 188 -11.42 10.62 13.51
N GLY A 189 -10.97 10.90 14.74
CA GLY A 189 -11.80 10.87 15.94
C GLY A 189 -12.26 9.46 16.35
N GLN A 190 -11.61 8.42 15.83
CA GLN A 190 -11.96 7.00 15.98
C GLN A 190 -10.89 6.25 16.77
N ARG A 191 -10.37 6.85 17.85
CA ARG A 191 -9.27 6.31 18.64
C ARG A 191 -9.50 4.86 19.09
N SER A 192 -10.71 4.51 19.50
CA SER A 192 -11.06 3.15 19.94
C SER A 192 -10.88 2.10 18.84
N LEU A 193 -11.07 2.46 17.56
CA LEU A 193 -10.85 1.54 16.44
C LEU A 193 -9.37 1.24 16.20
N SER A 194 -8.46 2.11 16.67
CA SER A 194 -7.02 1.87 16.54
C SER A 194 -6.54 0.70 17.40
N GLU A 195 -7.22 0.41 18.52
CA GLU A 195 -6.86 -0.65 19.46
C GLU A 195 -7.26 -2.03 18.94
N GLU A 196 -8.37 -2.10 18.20
CA GLU A 196 -8.89 -3.32 17.58
C GLU A 196 -8.43 -3.51 16.12
N CYS A 197 -7.53 -2.65 15.64
CA CYS A 197 -7.07 -2.64 14.26
C CYS A 197 -6.16 -3.85 13.95
N GLU A 198 -6.64 -4.72 13.06
CA GLU A 198 -5.92 -5.93 12.62
C GLU A 198 -4.54 -5.59 12.04
N GLU A 199 -4.44 -4.49 11.30
CA GLU A 199 -3.18 -4.03 10.73
C GLU A 199 -2.12 -3.73 11.79
N VAL A 200 -2.50 -3.10 12.89
CA VAL A 200 -1.61 -2.83 14.02
C VAL A 200 -1.19 -4.15 14.67
N ALA A 201 -2.13 -5.08 14.86
CA ALA A 201 -1.84 -6.40 15.42
C ALA A 201 -0.80 -7.18 14.56
N LEU A 202 -0.94 -7.16 13.23
CA LEU A 202 -0.01 -7.82 12.31
C LEU A 202 1.40 -7.19 12.34
N LEU A 203 1.51 -5.86 12.44
CA LEU A 203 2.81 -5.19 12.56
C LEU A 203 3.49 -5.51 13.90
N ARG A 204 2.70 -5.62 14.98
CA ARG A 204 3.19 -6.02 16.30
C ARG A 204 3.73 -7.44 16.29
N GLU A 205 2.98 -8.39 15.73
CA GLU A 205 3.42 -9.79 15.62
C GLU A 205 4.77 -9.89 14.89
N MET A 206 4.92 -9.21 13.75
CA MET A 206 6.17 -9.18 12.99
C MET A 206 7.33 -8.59 13.82
N ALA A 207 7.09 -7.52 14.57
CA ALA A 207 8.12 -6.92 15.42
C ALA A 207 8.54 -7.87 16.57
N GLU A 208 7.60 -8.61 17.17
CA GLU A 208 7.90 -9.61 18.20
C GLU A 208 8.72 -10.78 17.65
N GLU A 209 8.44 -11.23 16.42
CA GLU A 209 9.24 -12.24 15.73
C GLU A 209 10.69 -11.78 15.56
N ILE A 210 10.91 -10.54 15.10
CA ILE A 210 12.26 -9.97 14.95
C ILE A 210 12.97 -9.89 16.30
N LEU A 211 12.28 -9.40 17.35
CA LEU A 211 12.84 -9.32 18.71
C LEU A 211 13.17 -10.67 19.34
N ARG A 212 12.50 -11.76 18.93
CA ARG A 212 12.83 -13.12 19.35
C ARG A 212 14.03 -13.69 18.60
N ALA A 213 14.22 -13.28 17.34
CA ALA A 213 15.31 -13.75 16.49
C ALA A 213 16.66 -13.06 16.76
N VAL A 214 16.67 -11.86 17.36
CA VAL A 214 17.90 -11.09 17.61
C VAL A 214 18.30 -11.13 19.10
N PRO A 215 19.60 -11.27 19.44
CA PRO A 215 20.08 -11.21 20.83
C PRO A 215 19.69 -9.90 21.54
N GLN A 216 19.49 -9.93 22.86
CA GLN A 216 18.91 -8.80 23.61
C GLN A 216 19.77 -7.52 23.66
N ASP A 217 21.09 -7.63 23.56
CA ASP A 217 22.02 -6.59 24.02
C ASP A 217 22.03 -5.27 23.22
N PRO A 218 21.75 -5.21 21.89
CA PRO A 218 21.65 -3.94 21.18
C PRO A 218 20.21 -3.41 20.98
N LEU A 219 19.16 -4.17 21.33
CA LEU A 219 17.76 -3.82 21.01
C LEU A 219 16.88 -3.49 22.24
N GLY A 220 17.46 -3.40 23.43
CA GLY A 220 16.73 -3.09 24.67
C GLY A 220 15.82 -1.85 24.57
N PRO A 221 16.32 -0.68 24.13
CA PRO A 221 15.51 0.54 24.00
C PRO A 221 14.36 0.39 23.00
N LEU A 222 14.60 -0.24 21.85
CA LEU A 222 13.57 -0.48 20.83
C LEU A 222 12.50 -1.45 21.32
N ARG A 223 12.87 -2.42 22.18
CA ARG A 223 11.91 -3.30 22.82
C ARG A 223 11.01 -2.53 23.79
N ASP A 224 11.54 -1.56 24.53
CA ASP A 224 10.74 -0.72 25.43
C ASP A 224 9.87 0.28 24.66
N GLU A 225 10.38 0.85 23.56
CA GLU A 225 9.61 1.72 22.68
C GLU A 225 8.49 0.95 21.97
N MET A 226 8.77 -0.27 21.49
CA MET A 226 7.74 -1.15 20.94
C MET A 226 6.68 -1.44 22.01
N LYS A 227 7.08 -1.79 23.23
CA LYS A 227 6.14 -1.94 24.34
C LYS A 227 5.34 -0.67 24.59
N ALA A 228 5.91 0.53 24.44
CA ALA A 228 5.18 1.78 24.62
C ALA A 228 4.18 2.06 23.47
N ALA A 229 4.55 1.77 22.23
CA ALA A 229 3.66 1.83 21.06
C ALA A 229 2.52 0.79 21.15
N VAL A 230 2.77 -0.31 21.88
CA VAL A 230 1.79 -1.37 22.17
C VAL A 230 0.94 -1.04 23.41
N ALA A 231 1.53 -0.52 24.49
CA ALA A 231 0.95 -0.32 25.82
C ALA A 231 -0.07 0.82 25.93
N ARG A 232 -0.57 1.33 24.79
CA ARG A 232 -1.84 2.07 24.76
C ARG A 232 -3.05 1.16 25.06
N GLU A 233 -2.82 -0.06 25.54
CA GLU A 233 -3.83 -1.04 25.95
C GLU A 233 -4.37 -0.85 27.38
N ASP A 234 -3.80 0.00 28.26
CA ASP A 234 -4.16 -0.01 29.69
C ASP A 234 -4.11 1.36 30.41
N TYR A 235 -4.89 2.37 29.98
CA TYR A 235 -5.11 3.56 30.82
C TYR A 235 -6.58 3.84 31.21
N GLU A 236 -7.54 3.01 30.80
CA GLU A 236 -8.96 3.15 31.20
C GLU A 236 -9.48 2.04 32.14
N ARG A 237 -8.57 1.24 32.72
CA ARG A 237 -8.91 0.23 33.75
C ARG A 237 -8.31 0.48 35.14
N ALA A 238 -8.01 1.74 35.48
CA ALA A 238 -7.64 2.17 36.83
C ALA A 238 -8.63 3.21 37.38
#